data_AF-A0A8W7PV27-F1
#
_entry.id   AF-A0A8W7PV27-F1
#
_cell.length_a   1.000
_cell.length_b   1.000
_cell.length_c   1.000
_cell.angle_alpha   90.00
_cell.angle_beta   90.00
_cell.angle_gamma   90.00
#
_symmetry.space_group_name_H-M   'P 1'
#
loop_
_entity.id
_entity.type
_entity.pdbx_description
1 polymer ?
#
loop_
_entity_poly.entity_id
_entity_poly.type
_entity_poly.pdbx_seq_one_letter_code
_entity_poly.pdbx_strand_id
1 'polypeptide(L)'
;MITTKLDYIQCKLTAIELAMKEDRKSFDQKLSTAVSQLSETIGRNLTALSTQTNKMLTEETANANHERMRDEIQMLLSKQDLAPFMVTSGLNLHSVSFQSCKNNPSKRSGKYLIQPTKNDEPFIGYCEQSSFGGGWLVFQHRFNGSVDFDRNWDEYRNGFGNLDGEFWLGLEHLHRITQARQHELLVEMKDFDGNYFYALHSEFEIGSEAEQYMLNKVKLSSGTVRDGLEYHKGMKFSTKDRDNDDYPDKSCAPIYGGAWWYSCANTSNLNGRYMNSFGYEVITAKLEYLQYKLIAMELAMKEDRETIELKLTHQETLMDELLWTIDQKQSEVTGAISQLSQAIGHNLTALKTQSNKMLSQQEACANHEQMRNEIQMLSSKEDRGQFKGSFWSTSTKTPVRSCKEEPSKQSGKYLIQPTENDEPFLGYCDQTTFGGGWLVIQHRFNGSLDFYRNWVEYRNRFGTVDGEFWLGLDRLHWLTSARSYELLVELKDFSGNYVYARYSEFAIGSEAEQYPLAKLGTYTGTAGDSLDHHKGMKFSTKDRDNDSTGGNCATENEGAWWYKECHYSNLNGVYMDKVDPKAICWYHYKSSYQGLAYSRMLIRET
;
A
#
# COMPACT_ATOMS: atom_id res chain seq x y z
N MET A 1 -53.95 69.47 -23.98
CA MET A 1 -52.63 69.55 -23.31
C MET A 1 -52.32 68.29 -22.50
N ILE A 2 -53.29 67.70 -21.78
CA ILE A 2 -53.08 66.46 -21.00
C ILE A 2 -52.99 65.21 -21.89
N THR A 3 -53.90 65.06 -22.85
CA THR A 3 -53.88 63.96 -23.85
C THR A 3 -52.59 63.90 -24.63
N THR A 4 -52.09 65.04 -25.11
CA THR A 4 -50.83 65.13 -25.86
C THR A 4 -49.59 64.75 -25.03
N LYS A 5 -49.61 64.97 -23.71
CA LYS A 5 -48.54 64.51 -22.80
C LYS A 5 -48.66 63.02 -22.49
N LEU A 6 -49.87 62.48 -22.38
CA LEU A 6 -50.13 61.05 -22.20
C LEU A 6 -49.68 60.24 -23.42
N ASP A 7 -49.99 60.71 -24.63
CA ASP A 7 -49.56 60.04 -25.87
C ASP A 7 -48.02 60.06 -26.02
N TYR A 8 -47.36 61.15 -25.61
CA TYR A 8 -45.90 61.24 -25.59
C TYR A 8 -45.26 60.26 -24.59
N ILE A 9 -45.85 60.14 -23.39
CA ILE A 9 -45.38 59.21 -22.36
C ILE A 9 -45.60 57.76 -22.81
N GLN A 10 -46.76 57.44 -23.40
CA GLN A 10 -47.07 56.11 -23.93
C GLN A 10 -46.10 55.73 -25.04
N CYS A 11 -45.79 56.66 -25.95
CA CYS A 11 -44.80 56.44 -27.01
C CYS A 11 -43.39 56.17 -26.45
N LYS A 12 -42.97 56.91 -25.43
CA LYS A 12 -41.69 56.68 -24.72
C LYS A 12 -41.65 55.34 -24.00
N LEU A 13 -42.76 54.92 -23.38
CA LEU A 13 -42.86 53.62 -22.71
C LEU A 13 -42.73 52.47 -23.70
N THR A 14 -43.44 52.53 -24.83
CA THR A 14 -43.35 51.50 -25.88
C THR A 14 -41.93 51.40 -26.45
N ALA A 15 -41.24 52.54 -26.62
CA ALA A 15 -39.84 52.56 -27.07
C ALA A 15 -38.87 51.92 -26.07
N ILE A 16 -39.08 52.14 -24.77
CA ILE A 16 -38.28 51.52 -23.70
C ILE A 16 -38.55 50.00 -23.63
N GLU A 17 -39.81 49.58 -23.75
CA GLU A 17 -40.16 48.15 -23.78
C GLU A 17 -39.53 47.42 -24.96
N LEU A 18 -39.44 48.07 -26.12
CA LEU A 18 -38.77 47.51 -27.30
C LEU A 18 -37.26 47.36 -27.06
N ALA A 19 -36.61 48.41 -26.55
CA ALA A 19 -35.17 48.38 -26.25
C ALA A 19 -34.82 47.30 -25.22
N MET A 20 -35.63 47.17 -24.15
CA MET A 20 -35.44 46.12 -23.14
C MET A 20 -35.62 44.70 -23.70
N LYS A 21 -36.51 44.51 -24.69
CA LYS A 21 -36.67 43.21 -25.37
C LYS A 21 -35.48 42.87 -26.26
N GLU A 22 -34.91 43.86 -26.94
CA GLU A 22 -33.71 43.67 -27.77
C GLU A 22 -32.48 43.38 -26.93
N ASP A 23 -32.27 44.11 -25.84
CA ASP A 23 -31.17 43.87 -24.90
C ASP A 23 -31.29 42.48 -24.24
N ARG A 24 -32.50 42.05 -23.87
CA ARG A 24 -32.73 40.70 -23.33
C ARG A 24 -32.38 39.62 -24.35
N LYS A 25 -32.78 39.77 -25.61
CA LYS A 25 -32.40 38.82 -26.68
C LYS A 25 -30.88 38.79 -26.90
N SER A 26 -30.23 39.94 -26.90
CA SER A 26 -28.77 40.06 -27.03
C SER A 26 -28.05 39.38 -25.87
N PHE A 27 -28.55 39.54 -24.65
CA PHE A 27 -28.02 38.89 -23.45
C PHE A 27 -28.23 37.37 -23.50
N ASP A 28 -29.43 36.90 -23.81
CA ASP A 28 -29.75 35.47 -23.89
C ASP A 28 -28.89 34.78 -24.96
N GLN A 29 -28.64 35.44 -26.10
CA GLN A 29 -27.77 34.95 -27.16
C GLN A 29 -26.30 34.83 -26.71
N LYS A 30 -25.78 35.84 -26.01
CA LYS A 30 -24.42 35.83 -25.47
C LYS A 30 -24.26 34.77 -24.37
N LEU A 31 -25.26 34.64 -23.50
CA LEU A 31 -25.29 33.64 -22.44
C LEU A 31 -25.32 32.22 -23.03
N SER A 32 -26.17 31.97 -24.01
CA SER A 32 -26.24 30.67 -24.70
C SER A 32 -24.91 30.32 -25.38
N THR A 33 -24.23 31.31 -25.97
CA THR A 33 -22.93 31.10 -26.62
C THR A 33 -21.84 30.75 -25.60
N ALA A 34 -21.78 31.49 -24.48
CA ALA A 34 -20.83 31.24 -23.41
C ALA A 34 -21.04 29.86 -22.75
N VAL A 35 -22.31 29.48 -22.51
CA VAL A 35 -22.66 28.17 -21.94
C VAL A 35 -22.25 27.03 -22.88
N SER A 36 -22.45 27.20 -24.20
CA SER A 36 -22.03 26.20 -25.19
C SER A 36 -20.51 26.02 -25.21
N GLN A 37 -19.75 27.12 -25.21
CA GLN A 37 -18.27 27.08 -25.19
C GLN A 37 -17.73 26.44 -23.90
N LEU A 38 -18.38 26.72 -22.76
CA LEU A 38 -18.02 26.12 -21.49
C LEU A 38 -18.31 24.62 -21.47
N SER A 39 -19.47 24.20 -22.00
CA SER A 39 -19.85 22.78 -22.11
C SER A 39 -18.87 21.99 -22.97
N GLU A 40 -18.44 22.53 -24.12
CA GLU A 40 -17.43 21.90 -24.98
C GLU A 40 -16.06 21.80 -24.31
N THR A 41 -15.67 22.82 -23.53
CA THR A 41 -14.39 22.83 -22.81
C THR A 41 -14.39 21.79 -21.69
N ILE A 42 -15.48 21.71 -20.94
CA ILE A 42 -15.68 20.69 -19.90
C ILE A 42 -15.66 19.29 -20.52
N GLY A 43 -16.35 19.08 -21.65
CA GLY A 43 -16.35 17.80 -22.35
C GLY A 43 -14.95 17.36 -22.82
N ARG A 44 -14.16 18.30 -23.36
CA ARG A 44 -12.76 18.03 -23.75
C ARG A 44 -11.89 17.67 -22.54
N ASN A 45 -12.01 18.41 -21.44
CA ASN A 45 -11.23 18.15 -20.22
C ASN A 45 -11.61 16.81 -19.56
N LEU A 46 -12.90 16.48 -19.47
CA LEU A 46 -13.37 15.18 -18.96
C LEU A 46 -12.88 14.01 -19.81
N THR A 47 -12.85 14.17 -21.13
CA THR A 47 -12.36 13.13 -22.05
C THR A 47 -10.85 12.92 -21.88
N ALA A 48 -10.09 14.01 -21.74
CA ALA A 48 -8.66 13.95 -21.46
C ALA A 48 -8.36 13.28 -20.10
N LEU A 49 -9.10 13.67 -19.05
CA LEU A 49 -8.97 13.09 -17.71
C LEU A 49 -9.34 11.60 -17.72
N SER A 50 -10.45 11.22 -18.35
CA SER A 50 -10.86 9.83 -18.48
C SER A 50 -9.83 9.00 -19.25
N THR A 51 -9.22 9.57 -20.29
CA THR A 51 -8.16 8.88 -21.06
C THR A 51 -6.90 8.69 -20.20
N GLN A 52 -6.54 9.68 -19.38
CA GLN A 52 -5.39 9.61 -18.48
C GLN A 52 -5.63 8.64 -17.31
N THR A 53 -6.82 8.66 -16.72
CA THR A 53 -7.24 7.71 -15.67
C THR A 53 -7.29 6.29 -16.21
N ASN A 54 -7.85 6.07 -17.40
CA ASN A 54 -7.88 4.74 -18.01
C ASN A 54 -6.47 4.23 -18.36
N LYS A 55 -5.54 5.12 -18.78
CA LYS A 55 -4.12 4.77 -18.95
C LYS A 55 -3.47 4.36 -17.63
N MET A 56 -3.64 5.16 -16.57
CA MET A 56 -3.13 4.83 -15.23
C MET A 56 -3.72 3.52 -14.73
N LEU A 57 -5.02 3.29 -14.90
CA LEU A 57 -5.69 2.06 -14.49
C LEU A 57 -5.17 0.84 -15.26
N THR A 58 -4.89 0.97 -16.56
CA THR A 58 -4.28 -0.12 -17.35
C THR A 58 -2.82 -0.39 -16.97
N GLU A 59 -2.05 0.63 -16.59
CA GLU A 59 -0.68 0.47 -16.08
C GLU A 59 -0.67 -0.14 -14.66
N GLU A 60 -1.59 0.25 -13.79
CA GLU A 60 -1.80 -0.34 -12.46
C GLU A 60 -2.26 -1.79 -12.57
N THR A 61 -3.17 -2.10 -13.49
CA THR A 61 -3.64 -3.49 -13.70
C THR A 61 -2.54 -4.35 -14.34
N ALA A 62 -1.71 -3.79 -15.23
CA ALA A 62 -0.55 -4.48 -15.79
C ALA A 62 0.55 -4.72 -14.74
N ASN A 63 0.79 -3.76 -13.84
CA ASN A 63 1.74 -3.89 -12.73
C ASN A 63 1.23 -4.84 -11.64
N ALA A 64 -0.05 -4.78 -11.28
CA ALA A 64 -0.67 -5.70 -10.32
C ALA A 64 -0.73 -7.14 -10.85
N ASN A 65 -0.96 -7.33 -12.16
CA ASN A 65 -0.85 -8.65 -12.78
C ASN A 65 0.61 -9.14 -12.86
N HIS A 66 1.58 -8.23 -13.03
CA HIS A 66 3.02 -8.59 -12.98
C HIS A 66 3.48 -8.95 -11.56
N GLU A 67 2.99 -8.25 -10.54
CA GLU A 67 3.29 -8.55 -9.13
C GLU A 67 2.61 -9.83 -8.68
N ARG A 68 1.33 -10.04 -9.03
CA ARG A 68 0.64 -11.31 -8.79
C ARG A 68 1.33 -12.49 -9.47
N MET A 69 1.78 -12.31 -10.71
CA MET A 69 2.55 -13.33 -11.44
C MET A 69 3.94 -13.53 -10.80
N ARG A 70 4.57 -12.48 -10.25
CA ARG A 70 5.84 -12.56 -9.52
C ARG A 70 5.69 -13.27 -8.18
N ASP A 71 4.58 -13.05 -7.47
CA ASP A 71 4.24 -13.69 -6.20
C ASP A 71 3.86 -15.16 -6.40
N GLU A 72 3.14 -15.48 -7.47
CA GLU A 72 2.86 -16.87 -7.89
C GLU A 72 4.17 -17.60 -8.28
N ILE A 73 5.09 -16.94 -8.99
CA ILE A 73 6.43 -17.48 -9.32
C ILE A 73 7.28 -17.66 -8.05
N GLN A 74 7.26 -16.71 -7.11
CA GLN A 74 7.96 -16.81 -5.82
C GLN A 74 7.42 -17.95 -4.95
N MET A 75 6.10 -18.13 -4.92
CA MET A 75 5.45 -19.23 -4.21
C MET A 75 5.83 -20.60 -4.80
N LEU A 76 6.02 -20.68 -6.12
CA LEU A 76 6.46 -21.90 -6.82
C LEU A 76 7.95 -22.20 -6.63
N LEU A 77 8.80 -21.18 -6.44
CA LEU A 77 10.24 -21.34 -6.18
C LEU A 77 10.54 -21.90 -4.78
N SER A 78 9.58 -21.82 -3.85
CA SER A 78 9.70 -22.39 -2.50
C SER A 78 9.50 -23.92 -2.44
N LYS A 79 8.90 -24.50 -3.48
CA LYS A 79 8.71 -25.94 -3.62
C LYS A 79 9.62 -26.43 -4.74
N GLN A 80 10.61 -27.24 -4.40
CA GLN A 80 11.36 -28.00 -5.39
C GLN A 80 10.37 -28.75 -6.29
N ASP A 81 10.20 -28.23 -7.52
CA ASP A 81 9.94 -28.94 -8.78
C ASP A 81 9.38 -27.92 -9.81
N LEU A 82 10.30 -27.19 -10.45
CA LEU A 82 9.98 -26.28 -11.58
C LEU A 82 9.59 -27.05 -12.85
N ALA A 83 10.02 -28.30 -13.00
CA ALA A 83 9.83 -29.09 -14.23
C ALA A 83 8.37 -29.48 -14.52
N PRO A 84 7.53 -29.88 -13.53
CA PRO A 84 6.13 -30.21 -13.78
C PRO A 84 5.26 -28.98 -14.09
N PHE A 85 5.57 -27.81 -13.49
CA PHE A 85 4.80 -26.57 -13.68
C PHE A 85 4.97 -25.99 -15.10
N MET A 86 6.19 -26.08 -15.67
CA MET A 86 6.48 -25.62 -17.03
C MET A 86 5.65 -26.35 -18.10
N VAL A 87 5.30 -27.61 -17.87
CA VAL A 87 4.52 -28.44 -18.81
C VAL A 87 3.01 -28.17 -18.69
N THR A 88 2.51 -27.82 -17.51
CA THR A 88 1.06 -27.64 -17.26
C THR A 88 0.53 -26.23 -17.53
N SER A 89 1.37 -25.20 -17.53
CA SER A 89 0.91 -23.79 -17.47
C SER A 89 0.75 -23.10 -18.83
N GLY A 90 1.29 -23.65 -19.91
CA GLY A 90 1.26 -23.02 -21.24
C GLY A 90 1.94 -21.64 -21.33
N LEU A 91 2.72 -21.25 -20.32
CA LEU A 91 3.44 -19.97 -20.24
C LEU A 91 4.59 -19.96 -21.25
N ASN A 92 4.57 -19.01 -22.19
CA ASN A 92 5.68 -18.80 -23.11
C ASN A 92 6.82 -18.09 -22.39
N LEU A 93 7.76 -18.85 -21.82
CA LEU A 93 8.89 -18.32 -21.05
C LEU A 93 9.75 -17.31 -21.83
N HIS A 94 9.74 -17.36 -23.17
CA HIS A 94 10.44 -16.37 -24.01
C HIS A 94 9.89 -14.94 -23.88
N SER A 95 8.63 -14.76 -23.46
CA SER A 95 8.02 -13.42 -23.34
C SER A 95 8.38 -12.70 -22.04
N VAL A 96 8.98 -13.41 -21.06
CA VAL A 96 9.33 -12.87 -19.73
C VAL A 96 10.82 -12.98 -19.40
N SER A 97 11.60 -13.73 -20.18
CA SER A 97 13.05 -13.82 -20.04
C SER A 97 13.77 -12.69 -20.75
N PHE A 98 14.90 -12.25 -20.18
CA PHE A 98 15.78 -11.26 -20.80
C PHE A 98 17.09 -11.89 -21.25
N GLN A 99 17.65 -11.34 -22.32
CA GLN A 99 18.94 -11.78 -22.84
C GLN A 99 20.12 -11.55 -21.90
N SER A 100 20.03 -10.52 -21.07
CA SER A 100 21.03 -10.16 -20.07
C SER A 100 20.41 -9.26 -19.02
N CYS A 101 21.06 -9.15 -17.86
CA CYS A 101 20.68 -8.21 -16.82
C CYS A 101 20.68 -6.75 -17.32
N LYS A 102 21.51 -6.38 -18.30
CA LYS A 102 21.53 -5.04 -18.88
C LYS A 102 20.21 -4.67 -19.58
N ASN A 103 19.54 -5.66 -20.15
CA ASN A 103 18.26 -5.52 -20.86
C ASN A 103 17.05 -5.54 -19.92
N ASN A 104 17.24 -5.66 -18.60
CA ASN A 104 16.15 -5.63 -17.64
C ASN A 104 15.50 -4.22 -17.61
N PRO A 105 14.21 -4.09 -17.95
CA PRO A 105 13.51 -2.80 -17.99
C PRO A 105 13.27 -2.20 -16.61
N SER A 106 13.23 -3.04 -15.56
CA SER A 106 12.98 -2.55 -14.19
C SER A 106 14.15 -1.77 -13.60
N LYS A 107 15.38 -1.99 -14.10
CA LYS A 107 16.62 -1.41 -13.55
C LYS A 107 16.79 -1.57 -12.03
N ARG A 108 16.15 -2.60 -11.45
CA ARG A 108 16.24 -2.93 -10.03
C ARG A 108 17.02 -4.22 -9.82
N SER A 109 17.84 -4.27 -8.78
CA SER A 109 18.56 -5.48 -8.40
C SER A 109 17.58 -6.56 -7.92
N GLY A 110 17.89 -7.83 -8.20
CA GLY A 110 17.02 -8.95 -7.83
C GLY A 110 17.13 -10.17 -8.75
N LYS A 111 16.24 -11.14 -8.55
CA LYS A 111 16.22 -12.42 -9.29
C LYS A 111 15.38 -12.30 -10.56
N TYR A 112 15.95 -12.68 -11.69
CA TYR A 112 15.30 -12.61 -13.01
C TYR A 112 15.58 -13.85 -13.85
N LEU A 113 14.67 -14.12 -14.79
CA LEU A 113 14.83 -15.18 -15.77
C LEU A 113 15.74 -14.70 -16.91
N ILE A 114 16.88 -15.36 -17.08
CA ILE A 114 17.90 -15.05 -18.07
C ILE A 114 17.89 -16.11 -19.16
N GLN A 115 17.85 -15.67 -20.41
CA GLN A 115 17.89 -16.52 -21.59
C GLN A 115 18.95 -15.97 -22.57
N PRO A 116 20.19 -16.49 -22.54
CA PRO A 116 21.29 -15.93 -23.32
C PRO A 116 21.02 -15.86 -24.83
N THR A 117 20.45 -16.91 -25.42
CA THR A 117 19.97 -16.93 -26.81
C THR A 117 18.55 -17.46 -26.90
N LYS A 118 17.86 -17.21 -28.02
CA LYS A 118 16.46 -17.65 -28.23
C LYS A 118 16.28 -19.16 -28.15
N ASN A 119 17.34 -19.94 -28.31
CA ASN A 119 17.28 -21.41 -28.31
C ASN A 119 17.71 -22.02 -26.97
N ASP A 120 18.21 -21.20 -26.04
CA ASP A 120 18.65 -21.69 -24.74
C ASP A 120 17.48 -21.87 -23.78
N GLU A 121 17.56 -22.86 -22.91
CA GLU A 121 16.65 -22.94 -21.77
C GLU A 121 16.91 -21.77 -20.79
N PRO A 122 15.88 -20.98 -20.44
CA PRO A 122 16.02 -19.90 -19.48
C PRO A 122 16.35 -20.41 -18.07
N PHE A 123 17.11 -19.63 -17.31
CA PHE A 123 17.46 -19.93 -15.93
C PHE A 123 17.39 -18.70 -15.04
N ILE A 124 17.31 -18.89 -13.72
CA ILE A 124 17.20 -17.77 -12.78
C ILE A 124 18.61 -17.29 -12.42
N GLY A 125 18.83 -15.99 -12.58
CA GLY A 125 20.07 -15.31 -12.17
C GLY A 125 19.78 -14.09 -11.31
N TYR A 126 20.75 -13.68 -10.50
CA TYR A 126 20.68 -12.44 -9.73
C TYR A 126 21.30 -11.30 -10.54
N CYS A 127 20.49 -10.29 -10.88
CA CYS A 127 20.94 -9.08 -11.54
C CYS A 127 21.27 -8.00 -10.51
N GLU A 128 22.46 -7.43 -10.58
CA GLU A 128 22.85 -6.24 -9.83
C GLU A 128 22.79 -5.00 -10.74
N GLN A 129 22.05 -3.99 -10.29
CA GLN A 129 21.71 -2.80 -11.08
C GLN A 129 22.17 -1.49 -10.42
N SER A 130 22.62 -1.52 -9.15
CA SER A 130 23.00 -0.32 -8.41
C SER A 130 24.47 0.04 -8.59
N SER A 131 25.36 -0.95 -8.67
CA SER A 131 26.80 -0.75 -8.78
C SER A 131 27.29 -0.69 -10.23
N PHE A 132 28.34 0.11 -10.48
CA PHE A 132 29.08 0.17 -11.75
C PHE A 132 28.20 0.31 -13.01
N GLY A 133 27.18 1.18 -12.97
CA GLY A 133 26.29 1.43 -14.11
C GLY A 133 25.22 0.37 -14.38
N GLY A 134 25.18 -0.67 -13.55
CA GLY A 134 24.14 -1.70 -13.55
C GLY A 134 24.14 -2.63 -14.76
N GLY A 135 23.41 -3.75 -14.62
CA GLY A 135 23.29 -4.78 -15.66
C GLY A 135 24.23 -5.96 -15.46
N TRP A 136 24.78 -6.11 -14.26
CA TRP A 136 25.67 -7.19 -13.87
C TRP A 136 24.86 -8.45 -13.55
N LEU A 137 25.30 -9.60 -14.05
CA LEU A 137 24.80 -10.90 -13.62
C LEU A 137 25.80 -11.48 -12.63
N VAL A 138 25.35 -11.71 -11.39
CA VAL A 138 26.21 -12.25 -10.33
C VAL A 138 26.28 -13.76 -10.49
N PHE A 139 27.48 -14.29 -10.77
CA PHE A 139 27.70 -15.75 -10.89
C PHE A 139 28.41 -16.37 -9.67
N GLN A 140 29.01 -15.54 -8.82
CA GLN A 140 29.60 -15.92 -7.55
C GLN A 140 29.31 -14.82 -6.54
N HIS A 141 28.85 -15.19 -5.34
CA HIS A 141 28.69 -14.26 -4.23
C HIS A 141 29.16 -14.92 -2.93
N ARG A 142 30.13 -14.30 -2.26
CA ARG A 142 30.75 -14.80 -1.01
C ARG A 142 30.97 -13.64 -0.06
N PHE A 143 30.51 -13.77 1.18
CA PHE A 143 30.59 -12.70 2.19
C PHE A 143 30.57 -13.19 3.65
N ASN A 144 30.08 -14.39 3.96
CA ASN A 144 29.91 -14.85 5.34
C ASN A 144 30.36 -16.29 5.61
N GLY A 145 30.79 -17.05 4.59
CA GLY A 145 31.23 -18.44 4.71
C GLY A 145 30.11 -19.42 5.06
N SER A 146 28.84 -19.07 4.83
CA SER A 146 27.68 -19.94 5.08
C SER A 146 27.57 -21.09 4.09
N VAL A 147 28.19 -20.97 2.91
CA VAL A 147 28.24 -22.01 1.90
C VAL A 147 29.68 -22.47 1.72
N ASP A 148 29.88 -23.79 1.82
CA ASP A 148 31.16 -24.41 1.51
C ASP A 148 31.38 -24.45 -0.01
N PHE A 149 32.54 -23.97 -0.46
CA PHE A 149 32.96 -23.95 -1.87
C PHE A 149 33.94 -25.10 -2.20
N ASP A 150 34.34 -25.92 -1.23
CA ASP A 150 35.12 -27.14 -1.51
C ASP A 150 34.20 -28.26 -2.08
N ARG A 151 33.72 -28.05 -3.30
CA ARG A 151 32.69 -28.87 -3.98
C ARG A 151 33.26 -29.72 -5.13
N ASN A 152 32.49 -30.72 -5.55
CA ASN A 152 32.87 -31.62 -6.63
C ASN A 152 32.56 -31.04 -8.03
N TRP A 153 32.93 -31.76 -9.10
CA TRP A 153 32.74 -31.32 -10.48
C TRP A 153 31.28 -31.05 -10.82
N ASP A 154 30.39 -32.00 -10.50
CA ASP A 154 28.97 -31.91 -10.86
C ASP A 154 28.28 -30.73 -10.14
N GLU A 155 28.66 -30.44 -8.89
CA GLU A 155 28.17 -29.28 -8.15
C GLU A 155 28.64 -27.96 -8.79
N TYR A 156 29.91 -27.84 -9.18
CA TYR A 156 30.42 -26.63 -9.85
C TYR A 156 29.87 -26.45 -11.27
N ARG A 157 29.64 -27.55 -11.96
CA ARG A 157 28.99 -27.61 -13.27
C ARG A 157 27.57 -27.05 -13.21
N ASN A 158 26.78 -27.55 -12.27
CA ASN A 158 25.34 -27.25 -12.17
C ASN A 158 25.02 -26.00 -11.34
N GLY A 159 25.88 -25.63 -10.39
CA GLY A 159 25.62 -24.55 -9.43
C GLY A 159 25.21 -25.04 -8.05
N PHE A 160 25.44 -24.23 -7.02
CA PHE A 160 25.10 -24.52 -5.63
C PHE A 160 24.92 -23.24 -4.80
N GLY A 161 24.29 -23.37 -3.62
CA GLY A 161 24.02 -22.25 -2.71
C GLY A 161 22.64 -21.62 -2.93
N ASN A 162 22.48 -20.37 -2.48
CA ASN A 162 21.22 -19.63 -2.59
C ASN A 162 21.47 -18.23 -3.16
N LEU A 163 20.70 -17.82 -4.19
CA LEU A 163 20.77 -16.49 -4.81
C LEU A 163 20.49 -15.33 -3.83
N ASP A 164 19.82 -15.59 -2.69
CA ASP A 164 19.63 -14.61 -1.61
C ASP A 164 20.79 -14.58 -0.60
N GLY A 165 21.79 -15.45 -0.77
CA GLY A 165 22.93 -15.61 0.13
C GLY A 165 24.24 -15.83 -0.64
N GLU A 166 25.07 -16.77 -0.16
CA GLU A 166 26.25 -17.20 -0.90
C GLU A 166 25.90 -18.27 -1.94
N PHE A 167 26.47 -18.17 -3.13
CA PHE A 167 26.20 -19.12 -4.19
C PHE A 167 27.26 -19.12 -5.30
N TRP A 168 27.21 -20.19 -6.09
CA TRP A 168 27.86 -20.35 -7.37
C TRP A 168 26.79 -20.69 -8.42
N LEU A 169 26.71 -19.90 -9.49
CA LEU A 169 25.65 -20.03 -10.51
C LEU A 169 25.75 -21.32 -11.33
N GLY A 170 26.95 -21.87 -11.50
CA GLY A 170 27.21 -23.04 -12.32
C GLY A 170 27.97 -22.72 -13.61
N LEU A 171 28.96 -23.55 -13.94
CA LEU A 171 29.80 -23.39 -15.12
C LEU A 171 29.03 -23.55 -16.43
N GLU A 172 27.99 -24.39 -16.47
CA GLU A 172 27.13 -24.52 -17.66
C GLU A 172 26.34 -23.25 -17.96
N HIS A 173 25.87 -22.56 -16.93
CA HIS A 173 25.24 -21.26 -17.12
C HIS A 173 26.27 -20.24 -17.59
N LEU A 174 27.43 -20.18 -16.93
CA LEU A 174 28.50 -19.23 -17.23
C LEU A 174 29.04 -19.38 -18.66
N HIS A 175 29.27 -20.61 -19.13
CA HIS A 175 29.71 -20.89 -20.50
C HIS A 175 28.69 -20.38 -21.52
N ARG A 176 27.41 -20.76 -21.37
CA ARG A 176 26.33 -20.32 -22.27
C ARG A 176 26.23 -18.79 -22.35
N ILE A 177 26.34 -18.10 -21.23
CA ILE A 177 26.31 -16.64 -21.18
C ILE A 177 27.49 -16.07 -21.98
N THR A 178 28.72 -16.47 -21.63
CA THR A 178 29.93 -15.90 -22.24
C THR A 178 30.12 -16.26 -23.71
N GLN A 179 29.58 -17.38 -24.17
CA GLN A 179 29.59 -17.78 -25.58
C GLN A 179 28.56 -17.00 -26.41
N ALA A 180 27.40 -16.67 -25.82
CA ALA A 180 26.31 -16.00 -26.54
C ALA A 180 26.70 -14.60 -27.04
N ARG A 181 27.60 -13.91 -26.33
CA ARG A 181 28.09 -12.56 -26.64
C ARG A 181 29.30 -12.21 -25.77
N GLN A 182 30.03 -11.17 -26.14
CA GLN A 182 31.11 -10.63 -25.32
C GLN A 182 30.58 -10.11 -23.98
N HIS A 183 31.23 -10.51 -22.90
CA HIS A 183 30.95 -10.06 -21.55
C HIS A 183 32.20 -9.43 -20.92
N GLU A 184 31.94 -8.44 -20.07
CA GLU A 184 32.89 -7.90 -19.11
C GLU A 184 32.72 -8.61 -17.77
N LEU A 185 33.79 -8.71 -17.00
CA LEU A 185 33.80 -9.29 -15.66
C LEU A 185 34.16 -8.21 -14.65
N LEU A 186 33.32 -8.05 -13.63
CA LEU A 186 33.62 -7.26 -12.44
C LEU A 186 33.86 -8.20 -11.27
N VAL A 187 34.99 -8.03 -10.60
CA VAL A 187 35.33 -8.71 -9.35
C VAL A 187 35.38 -7.66 -8.25
N GLU A 188 34.42 -7.72 -7.33
CA GLU A 188 34.36 -6.87 -6.14
C GLU A 188 34.86 -7.66 -4.92
N MET A 189 35.71 -7.05 -4.10
CA MET A 189 36.33 -7.69 -2.94
C MET A 189 36.36 -6.73 -1.76
N LYS A 190 36.17 -7.27 -0.56
CA LYS A 190 36.30 -6.53 0.70
C LYS A 190 37.14 -7.37 1.66
N ASP A 191 38.20 -6.80 2.22
CA ASP A 191 39.00 -7.47 3.24
C ASP A 191 38.34 -7.39 4.63
N PHE A 192 38.94 -8.04 5.63
CA PHE A 192 38.41 -8.04 6.99
C PHE A 192 38.56 -6.68 7.70
N ASP A 193 39.46 -5.81 7.23
CA ASP A 193 39.59 -4.43 7.70
C ASP A 193 38.57 -3.50 7.02
N GLY A 194 37.71 -4.06 6.19
CA GLY A 194 36.67 -3.37 5.48
C GLY A 194 37.14 -2.56 4.26
N ASN A 195 38.40 -2.68 3.87
CA ASN A 195 38.91 -2.04 2.66
C ASN A 195 38.29 -2.68 1.43
N TYR A 196 37.85 -1.82 0.52
CA TYR A 196 37.18 -2.21 -0.70
C TYR A 196 38.13 -2.22 -1.90
N PHE A 197 38.08 -3.28 -2.67
CA PHE A 197 38.87 -3.48 -3.87
C PHE A 197 38.00 -3.93 -5.03
N TYR A 198 38.38 -3.57 -6.24
CA TYR A 198 37.73 -4.09 -7.43
C TYR A 198 38.70 -4.30 -8.58
N ALA A 199 38.37 -5.24 -9.46
CA ALA A 199 39.01 -5.45 -10.74
C ALA A 199 37.93 -5.57 -11.82
N LEU A 200 38.04 -4.76 -12.85
CA LEU A 200 37.17 -4.76 -14.02
C LEU A 200 37.96 -5.30 -15.21
N HIS A 201 37.42 -6.33 -15.85
CA HIS A 201 37.99 -6.97 -17.03
C HIS A 201 37.07 -6.75 -18.22
N SER A 202 37.60 -6.18 -19.31
CA SER A 202 36.81 -5.85 -20.51
C SER A 202 36.40 -7.08 -21.33
N GLU A 203 37.01 -8.23 -21.07
CA GLU A 203 36.77 -9.49 -21.74
C GLU A 203 36.73 -10.60 -20.70
N PHE A 204 35.71 -11.46 -20.78
CA PHE A 204 35.59 -12.67 -19.98
C PHE A 204 34.87 -13.76 -20.77
N GLU A 205 35.53 -14.91 -20.94
CA GLU A 205 34.97 -16.07 -21.66
C GLU A 205 35.55 -17.38 -21.15
N ILE A 206 34.68 -18.37 -20.96
CA ILE A 206 35.07 -19.74 -20.60
C ILE A 206 34.64 -20.75 -21.67
N GLY A 207 35.43 -21.82 -21.81
CA GLY A 207 35.16 -22.93 -22.72
C GLY A 207 33.99 -23.80 -22.28
N SER A 208 33.66 -24.76 -23.14
CA SER A 208 32.63 -25.78 -22.89
C SER A 208 33.09 -26.85 -21.88
N GLU A 209 32.18 -27.72 -21.46
CA GLU A 209 32.54 -28.88 -20.61
C GLU A 209 33.57 -29.80 -21.27
N ALA A 210 33.51 -29.98 -22.60
CA ALA A 210 34.48 -30.77 -23.36
C ALA A 210 35.89 -30.15 -23.33
N GLU A 211 35.97 -28.84 -23.23
CA GLU A 211 37.21 -28.06 -23.04
C GLU A 211 37.55 -27.87 -21.55
N GLN A 212 36.78 -28.51 -20.67
CA GLN A 212 36.92 -28.43 -19.21
C GLN A 212 36.82 -27.00 -18.66
N TYR A 213 35.88 -26.24 -19.23
CA TYR A 213 35.58 -24.86 -18.88
C TYR A 213 36.81 -23.96 -18.85
N MET A 214 37.77 -24.16 -19.76
CA MET A 214 39.01 -23.39 -19.83
C MET A 214 38.75 -21.88 -19.83
N LEU A 215 39.56 -21.11 -19.09
CA LEU A 215 39.47 -19.64 -19.08
C LEU A 215 40.07 -19.07 -20.37
N ASN A 216 39.25 -18.96 -21.42
CA ASN A 216 39.67 -18.59 -22.77
C ASN A 216 40.07 -17.12 -22.88
N LYS A 217 39.26 -16.22 -22.31
CA LYS A 217 39.48 -14.78 -22.36
C LYS A 217 39.34 -14.18 -20.98
N VAL A 218 40.33 -13.39 -20.60
CA VAL A 218 40.31 -12.48 -19.47
C VAL A 218 41.29 -11.35 -19.79
N LYS A 219 40.90 -10.11 -19.50
CA LYS A 219 41.75 -8.92 -19.76
C LYS A 219 41.39 -7.78 -18.83
N LEU A 220 42.26 -7.46 -17.88
CA LEU A 220 42.05 -6.32 -16.97
C LEU A 220 42.01 -5.01 -17.76
N SER A 221 40.99 -4.19 -17.46
CA SER A 221 40.79 -2.88 -18.06
C SER A 221 40.95 -1.75 -17.04
N SER A 222 40.49 -1.95 -15.80
CA SER A 222 40.58 -0.99 -14.70
C SER A 222 40.48 -1.72 -13.36
N GLY A 223 40.96 -1.12 -12.27
CA GLY A 223 40.85 -1.73 -10.95
C GLY A 223 41.76 -1.07 -9.93
N THR A 224 41.52 -1.37 -8.66
CA THR A 224 42.38 -0.96 -7.53
C THR A 224 43.42 -2.01 -7.17
N VAL A 225 43.40 -3.17 -7.83
CA VAL A 225 44.31 -4.29 -7.61
C VAL A 225 45.01 -4.71 -8.91
N ARG A 226 46.12 -5.44 -8.78
CA ARG A 226 46.83 -6.02 -9.92
C ARG A 226 46.04 -7.17 -10.53
N ASP A 227 46.28 -7.47 -11.80
CA ASP A 227 45.59 -8.56 -12.49
C ASP A 227 46.01 -9.93 -11.96
N GLY A 228 45.21 -10.47 -11.03
CA GLY A 228 45.40 -11.80 -10.47
C GLY A 228 44.79 -12.92 -11.32
N LEU A 229 44.02 -12.61 -12.36
CA LEU A 229 43.38 -13.59 -13.26
C LEU A 229 44.20 -13.84 -14.54
N GLU A 230 45.07 -12.92 -14.95
CA GLU A 230 45.91 -13.08 -16.15
C GLU A 230 46.73 -14.38 -16.13
N TYR A 231 47.26 -14.78 -14.96
CA TYR A 231 48.04 -16.02 -14.80
C TYR A 231 47.20 -17.30 -14.88
N HIS A 232 45.87 -17.18 -14.88
CA HIS A 232 44.94 -18.31 -14.98
C HIS A 232 44.37 -18.46 -16.40
N LYS A 233 44.71 -17.54 -17.31
CA LYS A 233 44.28 -17.57 -18.69
C LYS A 233 44.81 -18.82 -19.40
N GLY A 234 43.93 -19.53 -20.08
CA GLY A 234 44.22 -20.80 -20.76
C GLY A 234 44.28 -22.02 -19.82
N MET A 235 44.12 -21.84 -18.51
CA MET A 235 44.02 -22.97 -17.58
C MET A 235 42.62 -23.58 -17.63
N LYS A 236 42.54 -24.88 -17.32
CA LYS A 236 41.28 -25.62 -17.20
C LYS A 236 40.75 -25.53 -15.76
N PHE A 237 39.44 -25.62 -15.60
CA PHE A 237 38.83 -25.60 -14.28
C PHE A 237 39.12 -26.92 -13.57
N SER A 238 39.52 -26.89 -12.30
CA SER A 238 39.87 -28.08 -11.52
C SER A 238 39.12 -28.11 -10.20
N THR A 239 38.61 -29.28 -9.83
CA THR A 239 37.85 -29.54 -8.59
C THR A 239 38.54 -30.64 -7.78
N LYS A 240 38.13 -30.84 -6.53
CA LYS A 240 38.77 -31.82 -5.62
C LYS A 240 38.75 -33.27 -6.14
N ASP A 241 37.81 -33.58 -7.01
CA ASP A 241 37.55 -34.87 -7.64
C ASP A 241 37.96 -34.92 -9.12
N ARG A 242 38.42 -33.80 -9.71
CA ARG A 242 38.82 -33.73 -11.10
C ARG A 242 40.00 -32.77 -11.30
N ASP A 243 41.17 -33.36 -11.41
CA ASP A 243 42.44 -32.66 -11.53
C ASP A 243 42.74 -32.29 -12.99
N ASN A 244 42.59 -31.00 -13.33
CA ASN A 244 42.87 -30.48 -14.67
C ASN A 244 43.91 -29.35 -14.64
N ASP A 245 44.64 -29.20 -13.55
CA ASP A 245 45.65 -28.16 -13.40
C ASP A 245 46.97 -28.52 -14.09
N ASP A 246 47.91 -27.58 -14.10
CA ASP A 246 49.21 -27.73 -14.77
C ASP A 246 50.29 -28.32 -13.85
N TYR A 247 49.94 -28.77 -12.64
CA TYR A 247 50.89 -29.27 -11.64
C TYR A 247 50.95 -30.81 -11.66
N PRO A 248 52.11 -31.42 -11.98
CA PRO A 248 52.18 -32.84 -12.32
C PRO A 248 52.06 -33.80 -11.12
N ASP A 249 52.40 -33.34 -9.91
CA ASP A 249 52.59 -34.23 -8.76
C ASP A 249 51.41 -34.23 -7.78
N LYS A 250 50.57 -33.19 -7.79
CA LYS A 250 49.48 -32.98 -6.83
C LYS A 250 48.41 -32.05 -7.40
N SER A 251 47.14 -32.40 -7.16
CA SER A 251 46.04 -31.49 -7.46
C SER A 251 46.02 -30.29 -6.52
N CYS A 252 45.86 -29.10 -7.09
CA CYS A 252 45.79 -27.83 -6.38
C CYS A 252 44.45 -27.63 -5.67
N ALA A 253 43.35 -28.15 -6.22
CA ALA A 253 42.00 -27.94 -5.67
C ALA A 253 41.85 -28.46 -4.22
N PRO A 254 42.29 -29.69 -3.87
CA PRO A 254 42.28 -30.14 -2.47
C PRO A 254 43.21 -29.35 -1.54
N ILE A 255 44.32 -28.82 -2.08
CA ILE A 255 45.34 -28.10 -1.30
C ILE A 255 44.82 -26.72 -0.88
N TYR A 256 44.29 -25.95 -1.84
CA TYR A 256 43.81 -24.59 -1.58
C TYR A 256 42.37 -24.56 -1.06
N GLY A 257 41.62 -25.67 -1.24
CA GLY A 257 40.25 -25.87 -0.80
C GLY A 257 39.27 -24.98 -1.58
N GLY A 258 38.57 -25.57 -2.53
CA GLY A 258 37.76 -24.87 -3.54
C GLY A 258 38.20 -25.23 -4.95
N ALA A 259 37.32 -25.03 -5.92
CA ALA A 259 37.64 -25.27 -7.34
C ALA A 259 38.02 -23.98 -8.06
N TRP A 260 39.02 -24.03 -8.94
CA TRP A 260 39.50 -22.87 -9.67
C TRP A 260 40.22 -23.24 -10.97
N TRP A 261 40.52 -22.24 -11.79
CA TRP A 261 41.48 -22.32 -12.87
C TRP A 261 42.89 -22.21 -12.28
N TYR A 262 43.47 -23.32 -11.82
CA TYR A 262 44.79 -23.28 -11.19
C TYR A 262 45.91 -23.21 -12.23
N SER A 263 46.90 -22.38 -11.94
CA SER A 263 48.20 -22.36 -12.61
C SER A 263 49.34 -22.51 -11.61
N CYS A 264 50.52 -22.89 -12.09
CA CYS A 264 51.74 -23.04 -11.28
C CYS A 264 52.16 -21.78 -10.51
N ALA A 265 51.72 -20.58 -10.94
CA ALA A 265 51.99 -19.31 -10.26
C ALA A 265 50.91 -18.92 -9.23
N ASN A 266 49.78 -19.63 -9.20
CA ASN A 266 48.56 -19.44 -8.42
C ASN A 266 48.45 -18.08 -7.69
N THR A 267 47.99 -17.05 -8.40
CA THR A 267 47.95 -15.67 -7.89
C THR A 267 46.60 -15.24 -7.34
N SER A 268 45.55 -16.06 -7.48
CA SER A 268 44.21 -15.79 -6.95
C SER A 268 43.39 -17.07 -6.83
N ASN A 269 42.54 -17.17 -5.80
CA ASN A 269 41.55 -18.24 -5.65
C ASN A 269 40.31 -17.69 -4.95
N LEU A 270 39.36 -17.15 -5.73
CA LEU A 270 38.14 -16.54 -5.19
C LEU A 270 37.15 -17.58 -4.64
N ASN A 271 37.33 -18.86 -4.98
CA ASN A 271 36.59 -19.98 -4.44
C ASN A 271 37.29 -20.66 -3.25
N GLY A 272 38.43 -20.11 -2.81
CA GLY A 272 39.25 -20.65 -1.74
C GLY A 272 38.53 -20.75 -0.39
N ARG A 273 39.12 -21.50 0.55
CA ARG A 273 38.59 -21.60 1.92
C ARG A 273 38.34 -20.21 2.50
N TYR A 274 37.14 -20.02 3.03
CA TYR A 274 36.80 -18.80 3.76
C TYR A 274 37.54 -18.85 5.11
N MET A 275 38.67 -18.13 5.21
CA MET A 275 39.50 -18.14 6.41
C MET A 275 38.86 -17.24 7.47
N ASN A 276 38.25 -17.85 8.49
CA ASN A 276 37.88 -17.14 9.71
C ASN A 276 39.16 -16.80 10.50
N SER A 277 39.82 -15.68 10.19
CA SER A 277 40.78 -15.07 11.13
C SER A 277 40.05 -14.77 12.43
N PHE A 278 40.69 -15.02 13.57
CA PHE A 278 40.21 -14.89 14.95
C PHE A 278 38.87 -14.17 15.15
N GLY A 279 37.90 -14.85 15.77
CA GLY A 279 36.49 -14.45 15.87
C GLY A 279 36.16 -13.06 16.44
N TYR A 280 37.13 -12.27 16.87
CA TYR A 280 36.95 -10.86 17.20
C TYR A 280 37.01 -9.95 15.97
N GLU A 281 37.97 -10.14 15.05
CA GLU A 281 38.10 -9.34 13.81
C GLU A 281 36.93 -9.59 12.85
N VAL A 282 36.41 -10.82 12.79
CA VAL A 282 35.22 -11.16 11.99
C VAL A 282 33.95 -10.52 12.55
N ILE A 283 33.82 -10.42 13.88
CA ILE A 283 32.70 -9.69 14.49
C ILE A 283 32.81 -8.21 14.16
N THR A 284 34.01 -7.63 14.25
CA THR A 284 34.27 -6.24 13.88
C THR A 284 34.01 -5.98 12.39
N ALA A 285 34.52 -6.81 11.48
CA ALA A 285 34.27 -6.71 10.04
C ALA A 285 32.79 -6.87 9.69
N LYS A 286 32.08 -7.78 10.37
CA LYS A 286 30.62 -7.95 10.24
C LYS A 286 29.89 -6.72 10.78
N LEU A 287 30.31 -6.16 11.91
CA LEU A 287 29.76 -4.92 12.46
C LEU A 287 30.01 -3.74 11.53
N GLU A 288 31.21 -3.60 10.97
CA GLU A 288 31.58 -2.55 10.03
C GLU A 288 30.91 -2.72 8.67
N TYR A 289 30.71 -3.95 8.20
CA TYR A 289 29.91 -4.25 7.02
C TYR A 289 28.43 -3.95 7.26
N LEU A 290 27.87 -4.35 8.40
CA LEU A 290 26.50 -4.02 8.79
C LEU A 290 26.35 -2.51 8.95
N GLN A 291 27.33 -1.82 9.50
CA GLN A 291 27.35 -0.36 9.64
C GLN A 291 27.45 0.32 8.28
N TYR A 292 28.31 -0.15 7.37
CA TYR A 292 28.37 0.32 5.99
C TYR A 292 27.05 0.07 5.24
N LYS A 293 26.43 -1.11 5.39
CA LYS A 293 25.12 -1.41 4.82
C LYS A 293 24.03 -0.55 5.44
N LEU A 294 24.08 -0.27 6.75
CA LEU A 294 23.17 0.66 7.41
C LEU A 294 23.31 2.06 6.81
N ILE A 295 24.54 2.56 6.66
CA ILE A 295 24.83 3.87 6.08
C ILE A 295 24.40 3.92 4.60
N ALA A 296 24.67 2.88 3.82
CA ALA A 296 24.25 2.81 2.42
C ALA A 296 22.72 2.75 2.28
N MET A 297 22.05 1.99 3.15
CA MET A 297 20.59 1.99 3.24
C MET A 297 20.05 3.36 3.70
N GLU A 298 20.71 4.01 4.66
CA GLU A 298 20.33 5.34 5.14
C GLU A 298 20.50 6.41 4.05
N LEU A 299 21.57 6.33 3.24
CA LEU A 299 21.75 7.19 2.06
C LEU A 299 20.72 6.91 0.97
N ALA A 300 20.45 5.64 0.64
CA ALA A 300 19.43 5.28 -0.35
C ALA A 300 18.04 5.72 0.12
N MET A 301 17.72 5.51 1.40
CA MET A 301 16.49 6.00 2.03
C MET A 301 16.41 7.52 2.06
N LYS A 302 17.55 8.22 2.12
CA LYS A 302 17.61 9.68 2.06
C LYS A 302 17.38 10.19 0.63
N GLU A 303 17.96 9.57 -0.39
CA GLU A 303 17.68 9.90 -1.80
C GLU A 303 16.22 9.62 -2.17
N ASP A 304 15.68 8.49 -1.70
CA ASP A 304 14.26 8.16 -1.86
C ASP A 304 13.39 9.17 -1.10
N ARG A 305 13.78 9.59 0.11
CA ARG A 305 13.06 10.62 0.88
C ARG A 305 13.07 11.97 0.17
N GLU A 306 14.22 12.42 -0.33
CA GLU A 306 14.33 13.66 -1.10
C GLU A 306 13.48 13.60 -2.37
N THR A 307 13.45 12.45 -3.05
CA THR A 307 12.59 12.24 -4.24
C THR A 307 11.10 12.23 -3.86
N ILE A 308 10.74 11.63 -2.74
CA ILE A 308 9.36 11.61 -2.23
C ILE A 308 8.94 13.02 -1.80
N GLU A 309 9.79 13.76 -1.08
CA GLU A 309 9.52 15.16 -0.69
C GLU A 309 9.35 16.05 -1.92
N LEU A 310 10.15 15.86 -2.97
CA LEU A 310 10.02 16.61 -4.23
C LEU A 310 8.72 16.28 -4.98
N LYS A 311 8.27 15.02 -4.91
CA LYS A 311 6.94 14.62 -5.44
C LYS A 311 5.79 15.12 -4.58
N LEU A 312 5.94 15.12 -3.26
CA LEU A 312 4.94 15.59 -2.30
C LEU A 312 4.73 17.10 -2.46
N THR A 313 5.80 17.88 -2.52
CA THR A 313 5.75 19.32 -2.78
C THR A 313 5.15 19.63 -4.15
N HIS A 314 5.47 18.83 -5.18
CA HIS A 314 4.80 18.98 -6.48
C HIS A 314 3.29 18.70 -6.39
N GLN A 315 2.87 17.66 -5.67
CA GLN A 315 1.45 17.39 -5.43
C GLN A 315 0.76 18.48 -4.61
N GLU A 316 1.43 19.05 -3.60
CA GLU A 316 0.93 20.18 -2.82
C GLU A 316 0.71 21.40 -3.72
N THR A 317 1.67 21.73 -4.60
CA THR A 317 1.50 22.85 -5.55
C THR A 317 0.35 22.62 -6.53
N LEU A 318 0.18 21.39 -7.03
CA LEU A 318 -0.96 21.03 -7.88
C LEU A 318 -2.29 21.11 -7.11
N MET A 319 -2.29 20.74 -5.84
CA MET A 319 -3.47 20.82 -4.99
C MET A 319 -3.86 22.26 -4.67
N ASP A 320 -2.88 23.14 -4.44
CA ASP A 320 -3.10 24.58 -4.25
C ASP A 320 -3.64 25.26 -5.52
N GLU A 321 -3.10 24.93 -6.70
CA GLU A 321 -3.63 25.41 -7.98
C GLU A 321 -5.08 24.94 -8.22
N LEU A 322 -5.38 23.69 -7.86
CA LEU A 322 -6.74 23.15 -7.96
C LEU A 322 -7.70 23.83 -6.98
N LEU A 323 -7.28 24.04 -5.73
CA LEU A 323 -8.03 24.77 -4.71
C LEU A 323 -8.33 26.22 -5.15
N TRP A 324 -7.33 26.92 -5.69
CA TRP A 324 -7.50 28.27 -6.21
C TRP A 324 -8.51 28.31 -7.36
N THR A 325 -8.45 27.33 -8.26
CA THR A 325 -9.38 27.21 -9.38
C THR A 325 -10.81 26.92 -8.90
N ILE A 326 -10.96 26.06 -7.90
CA ILE A 326 -12.26 25.75 -7.27
C ILE A 326 -12.83 27.01 -6.62
N ASP A 327 -12.04 27.78 -5.88
CA ASP A 327 -12.49 29.00 -5.21
C ASP A 327 -12.93 30.09 -6.20
N GLN A 328 -12.16 30.27 -7.28
CA GLN A 328 -12.55 31.14 -8.41
C GLN A 328 -13.91 30.73 -8.98
N LYS A 329 -14.12 29.43 -9.25
CA LYS A 329 -15.39 28.93 -9.80
C LYS A 329 -16.54 29.01 -8.81
N GLN A 330 -16.27 28.81 -7.52
CA GLN A 330 -17.26 29.00 -6.47
C GLN A 330 -17.71 30.46 -6.38
N SER A 331 -16.79 31.41 -6.54
CA SER A 331 -17.08 32.85 -6.56
C SER A 331 -17.90 33.26 -7.78
N GLU A 332 -17.55 32.77 -8.98
CA GLU A 332 -18.34 33.00 -10.21
C GLU A 332 -19.78 32.47 -10.06
N VAL A 333 -19.96 31.25 -9.55
CA VAL A 333 -21.27 30.63 -9.33
C VAL A 333 -22.07 31.42 -8.28
N THR A 334 -21.43 31.82 -7.19
CA THR A 334 -22.09 32.63 -6.14
C THR A 334 -22.54 33.98 -6.67
N GLY A 335 -21.72 34.62 -7.51
CA GLY A 335 -22.07 35.86 -8.21
C GLY A 335 -23.29 35.69 -9.13
N ALA A 336 -23.31 34.62 -9.92
CA ALA A 336 -24.45 34.30 -10.80
C ALA A 336 -25.75 34.02 -10.02
N ILE A 337 -25.67 33.28 -8.92
CA ILE A 337 -26.81 33.02 -8.02
C ILE A 337 -27.35 34.33 -7.43
N SER A 338 -26.46 35.24 -7.01
CA SER A 338 -26.85 36.54 -6.46
C SER A 338 -27.60 37.40 -7.49
N GLN A 339 -27.11 37.47 -8.73
CA GLN A 339 -27.78 38.17 -9.82
C GLN A 339 -29.16 37.57 -10.14
N LEU A 340 -29.24 36.24 -10.18
CA LEU A 340 -30.51 35.53 -10.41
C LEU A 340 -31.51 35.79 -9.28
N SER A 341 -31.05 35.76 -8.02
CA SER A 341 -31.87 36.04 -6.84
C SER A 341 -32.42 37.47 -6.87
N GLN A 342 -31.60 38.45 -7.24
CA GLN A 342 -32.03 39.84 -7.42
C GLN A 342 -33.09 39.96 -8.54
N ALA A 343 -32.87 39.32 -9.69
CA ALA A 343 -33.82 39.32 -10.80
C ALA A 343 -35.18 38.70 -10.41
N ILE A 344 -35.16 37.57 -9.68
CA ILE A 344 -36.37 36.93 -9.14
C ILE A 344 -37.06 37.88 -8.16
N GLY A 345 -36.32 38.53 -7.26
CA GLY A 345 -36.86 39.51 -6.31
C GLY A 345 -37.55 40.68 -6.99
N HIS A 346 -36.95 41.24 -8.04
CA HIS A 346 -37.55 42.31 -8.84
C HIS A 346 -38.82 41.85 -9.56
N ASN A 347 -38.80 40.67 -10.20
CA ASN A 347 -39.97 40.11 -10.87
C ASN A 347 -41.12 39.82 -9.89
N LEU A 348 -40.82 39.26 -8.71
CA LEU A 348 -41.82 38.99 -7.67
C LEU A 348 -42.45 40.29 -7.15
N THR A 349 -41.66 41.35 -6.99
CA THR A 349 -42.14 42.67 -6.57
C THR A 349 -43.06 43.28 -7.64
N ALA A 350 -42.71 43.15 -8.93
CA ALA A 350 -43.53 43.59 -10.04
C ALA A 350 -44.86 42.81 -10.10
N LEU A 351 -44.82 41.47 -9.98
CA LEU A 351 -46.02 40.62 -9.91
C LEU A 351 -46.90 40.94 -8.71
N LYS A 352 -46.32 41.19 -7.53
CA LYS A 352 -47.06 41.59 -6.34
C LYS A 352 -47.75 42.93 -6.54
N THR A 353 -47.07 43.90 -7.17
CA THR A 353 -47.63 45.21 -7.49
C THR A 353 -48.78 45.09 -8.48
N GLN A 354 -48.64 44.25 -9.51
CA GLN A 354 -49.69 43.98 -10.49
C GLN A 354 -50.89 43.26 -9.87
N SER A 355 -50.64 42.25 -9.02
CA SER A 355 -51.67 41.53 -8.27
C SER A 355 -52.46 42.48 -7.37
N ASN A 356 -51.79 43.37 -6.63
CA ASN A 356 -52.46 44.37 -5.78
C ASN A 356 -53.30 45.36 -6.62
N LYS A 357 -52.85 45.70 -7.84
CA LYS A 357 -53.59 46.55 -8.77
C LYS A 357 -54.82 45.85 -9.37
N MET A 358 -54.72 44.55 -9.67
CA MET A 358 -55.88 43.73 -10.05
C MET A 358 -56.85 43.58 -8.88
N LEU A 359 -56.35 43.41 -7.66
CA LEU A 359 -57.16 43.30 -6.45
C LEU A 359 -57.94 44.59 -6.19
N SER A 360 -57.30 45.76 -6.31
CA SER A 360 -57.99 47.05 -6.14
C SER A 360 -59.00 47.34 -7.27
N GLN A 361 -58.77 46.84 -8.49
CA GLN A 361 -59.76 46.87 -9.57
C GLN A 361 -60.93 45.89 -9.33
N GLN A 362 -60.66 44.70 -8.78
CA GLN A 362 -61.68 43.74 -8.35
C GLN A 362 -62.53 44.29 -7.20
N GLU A 363 -61.92 44.97 -6.23
CA GLU A 363 -62.61 45.67 -5.13
C GLU A 363 -63.48 46.82 -5.65
N ALA A 364 -63.04 47.54 -6.70
CA ALA A 364 -63.85 48.56 -7.36
C ALA A 364 -65.02 48.00 -8.20
N CYS A 365 -64.93 46.74 -8.64
CA CYS A 365 -66.00 46.04 -9.37
C CYS A 365 -66.96 45.24 -8.46
N ALA A 366 -66.67 45.11 -7.16
CA ALA A 366 -67.42 44.29 -6.20
C ALA A 366 -68.33 45.10 -5.25
N ASN A 367 -69.07 46.07 -5.77
CA ASN A 367 -70.17 46.71 -5.04
C ASN A 367 -71.52 46.06 -5.40
N HIS A 368 -71.87 44.97 -4.71
CA HIS A 368 -73.27 44.65 -4.42
C HIS A 368 -73.38 44.04 -3.01
N GLU A 369 -74.25 44.62 -2.21
CA GLU A 369 -74.18 44.74 -0.76
C GLU A 369 -74.61 43.48 0.04
N GLN A 370 -74.86 42.36 -0.64
CA GLN A 370 -75.64 41.26 -0.06
C GLN A 370 -74.79 40.15 0.61
N MET A 371 -73.51 40.02 0.25
CA MET A 371 -72.63 38.97 0.80
C MET A 371 -71.89 39.40 2.10
N ARG A 372 -71.89 40.71 2.39
CA ARG A 372 -71.15 41.30 3.53
C ARG A 372 -71.77 40.96 4.90
N ASN A 373 -73.06 40.58 4.93
CA ASN A 373 -73.77 40.27 6.18
C ASN A 373 -73.55 38.83 6.68
N GLU A 374 -73.11 37.88 5.84
CA GLU A 374 -72.88 36.49 6.28
C GLU A 374 -71.47 36.25 6.85
N ILE A 375 -70.49 37.08 6.47
CA ILE A 375 -69.08 36.90 6.89
C ILE A 375 -68.77 37.62 8.21
N GLN A 376 -69.67 38.47 8.71
CA GLN A 376 -69.55 39.18 9.99
C GLN A 376 -69.86 38.29 11.22
N MET A 377 -69.61 36.99 11.14
CA MET A 377 -69.77 36.04 12.26
C MET A 377 -68.50 35.24 12.59
N LEU A 378 -67.39 35.44 11.86
CA LEU A 378 -66.12 34.75 12.15
C LEU A 378 -64.91 35.69 12.23
N SER A 379 -65.17 36.96 12.57
CA SER A 379 -64.13 37.95 12.86
C SER A 379 -63.44 37.69 14.22
N SER A 380 -62.12 37.88 14.20
CA SER A 380 -61.24 38.28 15.31
C SER A 380 -60.60 37.11 16.10
N LYS A 381 -59.27 37.01 16.30
CA LYS A 381 -58.14 37.98 16.36
C LYS A 381 -56.82 37.25 16.02
N GLU A 382 -55.94 37.81 15.17
CA GLU A 382 -54.71 38.60 15.51
C GLU A 382 -53.72 37.81 16.41
N ASP A 383 -52.41 37.72 16.14
CA ASP A 383 -51.52 38.77 15.62
C ASP A 383 -50.17 38.23 15.08
N ARG A 384 -49.42 39.14 14.42
CA ARG A 384 -48.16 38.99 13.67
C ARG A 384 -46.91 38.57 14.46
N GLY A 385 -46.03 37.84 13.77
CA GLY A 385 -44.65 38.32 13.48
C GLY A 385 -43.47 37.41 13.85
N GLN A 386 -42.75 36.87 12.85
CA GLN A 386 -41.34 37.20 12.53
C GLN A 386 -40.73 36.25 11.47
N PHE A 387 -39.90 36.84 10.62
CA PHE A 387 -39.12 36.24 9.53
C PHE A 387 -38.11 35.17 9.98
N LYS A 388 -37.92 34.12 9.17
CA LYS A 388 -36.63 33.70 8.57
C LYS A 388 -36.84 32.48 7.65
N GLY A 389 -36.25 32.52 6.46
CA GLY A 389 -36.31 31.44 5.46
C GLY A 389 -35.13 30.47 5.51
N SER A 390 -35.22 29.40 4.72
CA SER A 390 -34.14 28.66 4.03
C SER A 390 -34.83 27.53 3.26
N PHE A 391 -34.84 27.49 1.93
CA PHE A 391 -33.75 27.09 1.02
C PHE A 391 -33.19 25.69 1.31
N TRP A 392 -33.49 24.80 0.36
CA TRP A 392 -32.87 23.53 -0.04
C TRP A 392 -31.83 22.93 0.90
N SER A 393 -32.18 21.79 1.50
CA SER A 393 -31.23 20.94 2.24
C SER A 393 -30.42 20.10 1.26
N THR A 394 -29.17 20.51 1.09
CA THR A 394 -28.03 19.63 0.84
C THR A 394 -27.93 18.61 1.99
N SER A 395 -27.72 17.33 1.66
CA SER A 395 -27.43 16.27 2.65
C SER A 395 -26.08 16.54 3.32
N THR A 396 -26.12 17.19 4.47
CA THR A 396 -25.06 17.16 5.47
C THR A 396 -25.01 15.74 6.05
N LYS A 397 -23.84 15.08 6.01
CA LYS A 397 -23.63 13.78 6.67
C LYS A 397 -23.71 13.98 8.18
N THR A 398 -24.90 13.85 8.75
CA THR A 398 -25.12 13.85 10.20
C THR A 398 -24.38 12.67 10.82
N PRO A 399 -23.69 12.87 11.96
CA PRO A 399 -23.14 11.76 12.74
C PRO A 399 -24.25 10.75 13.09
N VAL A 400 -23.93 9.47 13.04
CA VAL A 400 -24.86 8.39 13.43
C VAL A 400 -24.45 7.79 14.76
N ARG A 401 -25.44 7.35 15.53
CA ARG A 401 -25.20 6.89 16.90
C ARG A 401 -24.34 5.64 16.97
N SER A 402 -24.65 4.69 16.11
CA SER A 402 -23.94 3.41 15.98
C SER A 402 -24.12 2.89 14.57
N CYS A 403 -23.26 1.95 14.16
CA CYS A 403 -23.42 1.29 12.87
C CYS A 403 -24.79 0.59 12.74
N LYS A 404 -25.39 0.12 13.85
CA LYS A 404 -26.74 -0.48 13.84
C LYS A 404 -27.82 0.51 13.44
N GLU A 405 -27.63 1.80 13.74
CA GLU A 405 -28.60 2.87 13.45
C GLU A 405 -28.35 3.59 12.13
N GLU A 406 -27.29 3.24 11.38
CA GLU A 406 -26.99 3.84 10.07
C GLU A 406 -28.14 3.61 9.06
N PRO A 407 -28.81 4.68 8.56
CA PRO A 407 -30.02 4.55 7.74
C PRO A 407 -29.77 3.93 6.37
N SER A 408 -28.60 4.19 5.77
CA SER A 408 -28.30 3.70 4.42
C SER A 408 -28.15 2.18 4.35
N LYS A 409 -27.83 1.52 5.47
CA LYS A 409 -27.50 0.08 5.54
C LYS A 409 -26.44 -0.34 4.52
N GLN A 410 -25.54 0.58 4.16
CA GLN A 410 -24.38 0.32 3.30
C GLN A 410 -23.11 0.22 4.14
N SER A 411 -22.23 -0.73 3.80
CA SER A 411 -20.92 -0.82 4.43
C SER A 411 -20.06 0.37 4.01
N GLY A 412 -19.32 0.97 4.94
CA GLY A 412 -18.53 2.15 4.64
C GLY A 412 -18.06 2.92 5.86
N LYS A 413 -17.50 4.11 5.60
CA LYS A 413 -16.97 5.01 6.62
C LYS A 413 -18.04 5.99 7.06
N TYR A 414 -18.31 6.01 8.36
CA TYR A 414 -19.32 6.87 8.96
C TYR A 414 -18.76 7.59 10.18
N LEU A 415 -19.32 8.77 10.44
CA LEU A 415 -18.99 9.52 11.63
C LEU A 415 -19.89 9.01 12.77
N ILE A 416 -19.29 8.36 13.76
CA ILE A 416 -19.99 7.72 14.87
C ILE A 416 -20.01 8.66 16.07
N GLN A 417 -21.19 8.88 16.63
CA GLN A 417 -21.41 9.74 17.78
C GLN A 417 -22.44 9.09 18.74
N PRO A 418 -22.00 8.26 19.71
CA PRO A 418 -22.86 7.51 20.63
C PRO A 418 -23.85 8.35 21.45
N THR A 419 -23.44 9.56 21.87
CA THR A 419 -24.33 10.56 22.50
C THR A 419 -24.03 11.96 21.96
N GLU A 420 -25.02 12.87 22.03
CA GLU A 420 -24.92 14.24 21.48
C GLU A 420 -23.78 15.08 22.07
N ASN A 421 -23.30 14.73 23.26
CA ASN A 421 -22.22 15.44 23.95
C ASN A 421 -20.82 14.90 23.60
N ASP A 422 -20.74 13.78 22.89
CA ASP A 422 -19.47 13.14 22.58
C ASP A 422 -18.86 13.70 21.30
N GLU A 423 -17.53 13.71 21.22
CA GLU A 423 -16.83 14.06 19.99
C GLU A 423 -17.02 12.95 18.94
N PRO A 424 -17.58 13.25 17.76
CA PRO A 424 -17.77 12.25 16.72
C PRO A 424 -16.44 11.71 16.18
N PHE A 425 -16.36 10.41 15.92
CA PHE A 425 -15.15 9.80 15.34
C PHE A 425 -15.45 8.99 14.09
N LEU A 426 -14.49 8.92 13.18
CA LEU A 426 -14.62 8.11 11.97
C LEU A 426 -14.48 6.62 12.30
N GLY A 427 -15.52 5.83 11.99
CA GLY A 427 -15.54 4.38 12.13
C GLY A 427 -15.90 3.69 10.81
N TYR A 428 -15.54 2.42 10.68
CA TYR A 428 -15.96 1.58 9.56
C TYR A 428 -17.14 0.71 10.00
N CYS A 429 -18.28 0.90 9.35
CA CYS A 429 -19.48 0.09 9.54
C CYS A 429 -19.55 -1.03 8.52
N ASP A 430 -19.67 -2.27 8.99
CA ASP A 430 -20.02 -3.42 8.17
C ASP A 430 -21.53 -3.68 8.31
N GLN A 431 -22.25 -3.48 7.21
CA GLN A 431 -23.70 -3.65 7.12
C GLN A 431 -24.13 -4.96 6.44
N THR A 432 -23.17 -5.80 6.08
CA THR A 432 -23.40 -7.00 5.26
C THR A 432 -23.23 -8.28 6.05
N THR A 433 -22.20 -8.34 6.89
CA THR A 433 -21.75 -9.55 7.58
C THR A 433 -22.63 -9.81 8.80
N PHE A 434 -23.10 -11.04 9.00
CA PHE A 434 -23.96 -11.45 10.13
C PHE A 434 -25.14 -10.50 10.42
N GLY A 435 -25.81 -10.00 9.39
CA GLY A 435 -26.97 -9.11 9.51
C GLY A 435 -26.65 -7.62 9.68
N GLY A 436 -25.37 -7.24 9.56
CA GLY A 436 -24.94 -5.85 9.55
C GLY A 436 -25.01 -5.13 10.90
N GLY A 437 -24.73 -3.83 10.88
CA GLY A 437 -24.69 -2.98 12.08
C GLY A 437 -23.41 -3.09 12.90
N TRP A 438 -22.35 -3.65 12.34
CA TRP A 438 -21.09 -3.89 13.04
C TRP A 438 -20.13 -2.71 12.92
N LEU A 439 -19.50 -2.32 14.02
CA LEU A 439 -18.38 -1.39 14.04
C LEU A 439 -17.07 -2.18 14.09
N VAL A 440 -16.18 -1.98 13.12
CA VAL A 440 -14.85 -2.61 13.11
C VAL A 440 -13.93 -1.90 14.11
N ILE A 441 -13.34 -2.66 15.04
CA ILE A 441 -12.45 -2.14 16.09
C ILE A 441 -10.97 -2.50 15.86
N GLN A 442 -10.71 -3.55 15.08
CA GLN A 442 -9.39 -4.00 14.68
C GLN A 442 -9.48 -4.65 13.30
N HIS A 443 -8.48 -4.41 12.45
CA HIS A 443 -8.40 -5.03 11.12
C HIS A 443 -6.96 -5.30 10.72
N ARG A 444 -6.64 -6.55 10.39
CA ARG A 444 -5.34 -7.06 9.91
C ARG A 444 -5.55 -7.91 8.66
N PHE A 445 -4.75 -7.71 7.62
CA PHE A 445 -4.86 -8.45 6.37
C PHE A 445 -3.61 -8.44 5.47
N ASN A 446 -2.59 -7.62 5.75
CA ASN A 446 -1.39 -7.53 4.90
C ASN A 446 -0.09 -7.26 5.67
N GLY A 447 -0.13 -6.96 6.96
CA GLY A 447 1.05 -6.69 7.77
C GLY A 447 1.76 -5.37 7.48
N SER A 448 1.14 -4.45 6.74
CA SER A 448 1.76 -3.15 6.40
C SER A 448 1.89 -2.21 7.59
N LEU A 449 1.12 -2.45 8.66
CA LEU A 449 1.14 -1.66 9.88
C LEU A 449 1.75 -2.48 11.02
N ASP A 450 2.76 -1.91 11.67
CA ASP A 450 3.34 -2.49 12.89
C ASP A 450 2.33 -2.39 14.05
N PHE A 451 2.05 -3.53 14.71
CA PHE A 451 1.19 -3.63 15.89
C PHE A 451 2.00 -3.82 17.19
N TYR A 452 3.33 -3.90 17.14
CA TYR A 452 4.18 -3.96 18.33
C TYR A 452 4.41 -2.55 18.93
N ARG A 453 3.31 -1.96 19.38
CA ARG A 453 3.19 -0.56 19.83
C ARG A 453 3.18 -0.40 21.34
N ASN A 454 3.40 0.83 21.80
CA ASN A 454 3.42 1.18 23.22
C ASN A 454 2.00 1.41 23.80
N TRP A 455 1.90 1.62 25.11
CA TRP A 455 0.64 1.83 25.83
C TRP A 455 -0.16 3.00 25.29
N VAL A 456 0.49 4.14 25.05
CA VAL A 456 -0.15 5.38 24.61
C VAL A 456 -0.77 5.22 23.23
N GLU A 457 -0.08 4.51 22.33
CA GLU A 457 -0.59 4.21 20.98
C GLU A 457 -1.83 3.30 21.04
N TYR A 458 -1.80 2.22 21.84
CA TYR A 458 -2.94 1.32 22.03
C TYR A 458 -4.12 1.98 22.74
N ARG A 459 -3.84 2.89 23.68
CA ARG A 459 -4.87 3.71 24.32
C ARG A 459 -5.60 4.58 23.31
N ASN A 460 -4.84 5.35 22.52
CA ASN A 460 -5.41 6.38 21.66
C ASN A 460 -6.04 5.82 20.39
N ARG A 461 -5.22 5.24 19.51
CA ARG A 461 -5.51 4.58 18.20
C ARG A 461 -4.26 4.63 17.33
N PHE A 462 -4.19 3.75 16.33
CA PHE A 462 -3.20 3.84 15.25
C PHE A 462 -3.72 3.16 13.97
N GLY A 463 -3.13 3.51 12.83
CA GLY A 463 -3.61 3.08 11.51
C GLY A 463 -4.77 3.93 10.98
N THR A 464 -5.32 3.52 9.84
CA THR A 464 -6.44 4.19 9.19
C THR A 464 -7.56 3.21 8.87
N VAL A 465 -8.80 3.68 8.88
CA VAL A 465 -9.98 2.85 8.55
C VAL A 465 -9.99 2.32 7.10
N ASP A 466 -9.11 2.86 6.24
CA ASP A 466 -8.90 2.39 4.86
C ASP A 466 -7.86 1.26 4.77
N GLY A 467 -7.14 0.96 5.86
CA GLY A 467 -6.10 -0.06 5.92
C GLY A 467 -6.20 -0.93 7.17
N GLU A 468 -5.05 -1.38 7.67
CA GLU A 468 -4.96 -1.99 8.99
C GLU A 468 -5.07 -0.91 10.07
N PHE A 469 -5.76 -1.20 11.17
CA PHE A 469 -5.89 -0.23 12.26
C PHE A 469 -6.31 -0.87 13.58
N TRP A 470 -6.12 -0.10 14.64
CA TRP A 470 -6.66 -0.32 15.98
C TRP A 470 -7.46 0.91 16.41
N LEU A 471 -8.71 0.71 16.84
CA LEU A 471 -9.63 1.81 17.17
C LEU A 471 -9.22 2.65 18.40
N GLY A 472 -8.46 2.05 19.32
CA GLY A 472 -8.05 2.66 20.59
C GLY A 472 -8.85 2.14 21.79
N LEU A 473 -8.16 1.86 22.90
CA LEU A 473 -8.76 1.35 24.14
C LEU A 473 -9.66 2.39 24.82
N ASP A 474 -9.31 3.68 24.79
CA ASP A 474 -10.15 4.76 25.36
C ASP A 474 -11.55 4.72 24.73
N ARG A 475 -11.58 4.66 23.39
CA ARG A 475 -12.83 4.62 22.63
C ARG A 475 -13.58 3.32 22.86
N LEU A 476 -12.88 2.20 22.91
CA LEU A 476 -13.50 0.90 23.13
C LEU A 476 -14.14 0.81 24.53
N HIS A 477 -13.48 1.33 25.55
CA HIS A 477 -14.02 1.43 26.90
C HIS A 477 -15.24 2.37 26.94
N TRP A 478 -15.13 3.55 26.35
CA TRP A 478 -16.23 4.51 26.29
C TRP A 478 -17.47 3.93 25.60
N LEU A 479 -17.31 3.22 24.47
CA LEU A 479 -18.42 2.56 23.79
C LEU A 479 -19.04 1.46 24.65
N THR A 480 -18.22 0.55 25.18
CA THR A 480 -18.69 -0.66 25.88
C THR A 480 -19.12 -0.43 27.33
N SER A 481 -18.78 0.71 27.93
CA SER A 481 -19.30 1.13 29.24
C SER A 481 -20.68 1.80 29.13
N ALA A 482 -20.97 2.46 28.01
CA ALA A 482 -22.24 3.14 27.78
C ALA A 482 -23.38 2.16 27.47
N ARG A 483 -23.10 1.06 26.74
CA ARG A 483 -24.10 0.11 26.25
C ARG A 483 -23.55 -1.31 26.19
N SER A 484 -24.46 -2.28 26.04
CA SER A 484 -24.07 -3.67 25.84
C SER A 484 -23.72 -3.93 24.38
N TYR A 485 -22.59 -4.59 24.15
CA TYR A 485 -22.09 -4.95 22.83
C TYR A 485 -21.82 -6.45 22.76
N GLU A 486 -22.07 -7.05 21.62
CA GLU A 486 -21.53 -8.35 21.24
C GLU A 486 -20.24 -8.18 20.43
N LEU A 487 -19.38 -9.20 20.45
CA LEU A 487 -18.12 -9.23 19.70
C LEU A 487 -18.19 -10.31 18.62
N LEU A 488 -17.73 -9.96 17.43
CA LEU A 488 -17.44 -10.88 16.33
C LEU A 488 -15.96 -10.77 15.98
N VAL A 489 -15.31 -11.93 15.88
CA VAL A 489 -13.92 -12.07 15.44
C VAL A 489 -13.93 -12.95 14.19
N GLU A 490 -13.46 -12.39 13.08
CA GLU A 490 -13.33 -13.10 11.81
C GLU A 490 -11.87 -13.35 11.51
N LEU A 491 -11.56 -14.55 11.02
CA LEU A 491 -10.20 -15.02 10.82
C LEU A 491 -10.08 -15.70 9.46
N LYS A 492 -8.94 -15.52 8.78
CA LYS A 492 -8.55 -16.37 7.65
C LYS A 492 -7.10 -16.81 7.76
N ASP A 493 -6.84 -18.07 7.43
CA ASP A 493 -5.46 -18.55 7.28
C ASP A 493 -4.88 -18.17 5.91
N PHE A 494 -3.56 -18.38 5.73
CA PHE A 494 -2.86 -18.13 4.47
C PHE A 494 -3.31 -19.04 3.32
N SER A 495 -4.07 -20.11 3.60
CA SER A 495 -4.74 -20.93 2.58
C SER A 495 -6.11 -20.40 2.18
N GLY A 496 -6.58 -19.29 2.78
CA GLY A 496 -7.86 -18.66 2.51
C GLY A 496 -9.05 -19.25 3.25
N ASN A 497 -8.85 -20.21 4.17
CA ASN A 497 -9.94 -20.80 4.95
C ASN A 497 -10.45 -19.79 5.98
N TYR A 498 -11.77 -19.57 5.99
CA TYR A 498 -12.43 -18.62 6.86
C TYR A 498 -13.08 -19.30 8.07
N VAL A 499 -12.85 -18.75 9.26
CA VAL A 499 -13.54 -19.13 10.49
C VAL A 499 -13.89 -17.90 11.31
N TYR A 500 -14.80 -18.04 12.28
CA TYR A 500 -15.20 -16.95 13.15
C TYR A 500 -15.44 -17.40 14.59
N ALA A 501 -15.35 -16.45 15.52
CA ALA A 501 -15.73 -16.55 16.92
C ALA A 501 -16.63 -15.39 17.29
N ARG A 502 -17.76 -15.65 17.94
CA ARG A 502 -18.75 -14.65 18.34
C ARG A 502 -19.08 -14.80 19.82
N TYR A 503 -19.12 -13.70 20.54
CA TYR A 503 -19.42 -13.64 21.97
C TYR A 503 -20.62 -12.74 22.21
N SER A 504 -21.59 -13.22 22.99
CA SER A 504 -22.85 -12.50 23.23
C SER A 504 -22.69 -11.18 23.99
N GLU A 505 -21.57 -11.00 24.69
CA GLU A 505 -21.22 -9.79 25.43
C GLU A 505 -19.72 -9.51 25.28
N PHE A 506 -19.36 -8.23 25.24
CA PHE A 506 -18.00 -7.75 25.20
C PHE A 506 -17.93 -6.35 25.83
N ALA A 507 -17.09 -6.21 26.86
CA ALA A 507 -16.79 -4.90 27.43
C ALA A 507 -15.40 -4.89 28.08
N ILE A 508 -14.78 -3.72 28.09
CA ILE A 508 -13.49 -3.51 28.73
C ILE A 508 -13.60 -2.47 29.85
N GLY A 509 -12.76 -2.59 30.89
CA GLY A 509 -12.68 -1.62 31.97
C GLY A 509 -11.93 -0.34 31.59
N SER A 510 -11.76 0.56 32.56
CA SER A 510 -11.16 1.88 32.36
C SER A 510 -9.62 1.86 32.30
N GLU A 511 -8.97 2.97 31.89
CA GLU A 511 -7.50 3.08 31.95
C GLU A 511 -6.97 2.89 33.37
N ALA A 512 -7.70 3.39 34.39
CA ALA A 512 -7.32 3.27 35.80
C ALA A 512 -7.28 1.80 36.27
N GLU A 513 -8.11 0.95 35.67
CA GLU A 513 -8.15 -0.50 35.90
C GLU A 513 -7.22 -1.27 34.95
N GLN A 514 -6.52 -0.57 34.06
CA GLN A 514 -5.68 -1.12 32.99
C GLN A 514 -6.45 -1.91 31.93
N TYR A 515 -7.63 -1.41 31.55
CA TYR A 515 -8.47 -1.95 30.47
C TYR A 515 -8.72 -3.46 30.54
N PRO A 516 -9.19 -4.02 31.68
CA PRO A 516 -9.43 -5.46 31.78
C PRO A 516 -10.50 -5.89 30.78
N LEU A 517 -10.41 -7.12 30.25
CA LEU A 517 -11.49 -7.74 29.50
C LEU A 517 -12.65 -8.10 30.46
N ALA A 518 -13.41 -7.07 30.83
CA ALA A 518 -14.35 -7.09 31.93
C ALA A 518 -15.57 -7.97 31.68
N LYS A 519 -16.07 -8.00 30.44
CA LYS A 519 -17.18 -8.88 30.03
C LYS A 519 -16.80 -9.64 28.77
N LEU A 520 -17.05 -10.94 28.82
CA LEU A 520 -17.01 -11.83 27.67
C LEU A 520 -18.15 -12.85 27.83
N GLY A 521 -19.12 -12.77 26.92
CA GLY A 521 -20.36 -13.55 26.96
C GLY A 521 -20.20 -14.98 26.46
N THR A 522 -21.32 -15.61 26.11
CA THR A 522 -21.32 -17.00 25.61
C THR A 522 -20.71 -17.06 24.22
N TYR A 523 -19.76 -17.98 24.03
CA TYR A 523 -19.13 -18.24 22.75
C TYR A 523 -20.03 -19.02 21.78
N THR A 524 -19.99 -18.63 20.51
CA THR A 524 -20.49 -19.39 19.36
C THR A 524 -19.54 -19.18 18.18
N GLY A 525 -19.35 -20.18 17.32
CA GLY A 525 -18.51 -20.00 16.13
C GLY A 525 -17.88 -21.28 15.63
N THR A 526 -17.01 -21.14 14.63
CA THR A 526 -16.28 -22.24 13.99
C THR A 526 -14.79 -22.25 14.30
N ALA A 527 -14.25 -21.19 14.93
CA ALA A 527 -12.82 -21.05 15.21
C ALA A 527 -12.33 -21.75 16.50
N GLY A 528 -13.22 -22.34 17.29
CA GLY A 528 -12.95 -22.65 18.70
C GLY A 528 -12.83 -21.37 19.57
N ASP A 529 -12.88 -21.51 20.89
CA ASP A 529 -12.81 -20.37 21.82
C ASP A 529 -11.37 -20.17 22.32
N SER A 530 -10.67 -19.18 21.78
CA SER A 530 -9.32 -18.80 22.24
C SER A 530 -9.30 -17.48 23.02
N LEU A 531 -10.46 -16.92 23.38
CA LEU A 531 -10.55 -15.65 24.12
C LEU A 531 -11.02 -15.83 25.57
N ASP A 532 -11.71 -16.93 25.89
CA ASP A 532 -12.17 -17.19 27.27
C ASP A 532 -11.01 -17.22 28.29
N HIS A 533 -9.84 -17.74 27.90
CA HIS A 533 -8.63 -17.72 28.73
C HIS A 533 -8.17 -16.31 29.13
N HIS A 534 -8.54 -15.30 28.34
CA HIS A 534 -8.17 -13.90 28.54
C HIS A 534 -9.20 -13.12 29.37
N LYS A 535 -10.32 -13.76 29.73
CA LYS A 535 -11.41 -13.11 30.48
C LYS A 535 -10.94 -12.59 31.83
N GLY A 536 -11.22 -11.32 32.10
CA GLY A 536 -10.83 -10.61 33.32
C GLY A 536 -9.36 -10.16 33.36
N MET A 537 -8.54 -10.51 32.37
CA MET A 537 -7.14 -10.10 32.32
C MET A 537 -7.01 -8.64 31.89
N LYS A 538 -5.97 -7.97 32.38
CA LYS A 538 -5.62 -6.59 32.02
C LYS A 538 -4.89 -6.53 30.70
N PHE A 539 -4.95 -5.40 30.01
CA PHE A 539 -4.22 -5.22 28.76
C PHE A 539 -2.74 -4.98 29.04
N SER A 540 -1.85 -5.61 28.28
CA SER A 540 -0.39 -5.44 28.42
C SER A 540 0.24 -5.03 27.08
N THR A 541 1.22 -4.12 27.16
CA THR A 541 2.05 -3.65 26.04
C THR A 541 3.53 -3.81 26.37
N LYS A 542 4.41 -3.63 25.38
CA LYS A 542 5.87 -3.77 25.55
C LYS A 542 6.47 -2.89 26.67
N ASP A 543 5.83 -1.77 26.96
CA ASP A 543 6.23 -0.76 27.95
C ASP A 543 5.34 -0.76 29.21
N ARG A 544 4.31 -1.62 29.27
CA ARG A 544 3.43 -1.73 30.43
C ARG A 544 2.95 -3.16 30.64
N ASP A 545 3.59 -3.83 31.59
CA ASP A 545 3.28 -5.19 32.00
C ASP A 545 2.12 -5.20 33.02
N ASN A 546 1.03 -5.85 32.64
CA ASN A 546 -0.12 -6.11 33.52
C ASN A 546 -0.58 -7.59 33.42
N ASP A 547 0.29 -8.50 32.95
CA ASP A 547 -0.05 -9.92 32.82
C ASP A 547 0.18 -10.70 34.13
N SER A 548 -0.03 -12.02 34.10
CA SER A 548 0.04 -12.87 35.31
C SER A 548 1.37 -13.59 35.48
N THR A 549 2.37 -13.31 34.64
CA THR A 549 3.67 -13.98 34.67
C THR A 549 4.76 -13.14 35.34
N GLY A 550 5.95 -13.72 35.52
CA GLY A 550 7.12 -12.99 36.04
C GLY A 550 7.88 -12.21 34.98
N GLY A 551 7.52 -12.35 33.69
CA GLY A 551 8.05 -11.62 32.56
C GLY A 551 6.94 -10.84 31.84
N ASN A 552 7.27 -10.10 30.79
CA ASN A 552 6.26 -9.34 30.04
C ASN A 552 5.87 -10.11 28.76
N CYS A 553 4.70 -10.74 28.77
CA CYS A 553 4.15 -11.50 27.65
C CYS A 553 4.05 -10.67 26.37
N ALA A 554 3.80 -9.36 26.46
CA ALA A 554 3.74 -8.48 25.31
C ALA A 554 5.11 -8.34 24.62
N THR A 555 6.20 -8.34 25.39
CA THR A 555 7.57 -8.33 24.83
C THR A 555 7.97 -9.69 24.25
N GLU A 556 7.60 -10.78 24.91
CA GLU A 556 7.92 -12.14 24.46
C GLU A 556 7.17 -12.52 23.17
N ASN A 557 5.92 -12.07 23.04
CA ASN A 557 5.03 -12.40 21.93
C ASN A 557 4.86 -11.26 20.91
N GLU A 558 5.70 -10.21 21.01
CA GLU A 558 5.76 -9.08 20.07
C GLU A 558 4.38 -8.54 19.64
N GLY A 559 3.52 -8.27 20.63
CA GLY A 559 2.16 -7.79 20.40
C GLY A 559 1.61 -7.05 21.62
N ALA A 560 0.30 -6.83 21.65
CA ALA A 560 -0.38 -6.31 22.83
C ALA A 560 -1.78 -6.89 22.97
N TRP A 561 -2.09 -7.42 24.15
CA TRP A 561 -3.30 -8.17 24.37
C TRP A 561 -3.68 -8.24 25.85
N TRP A 562 -4.84 -8.82 26.15
CA TRP A 562 -5.26 -9.17 27.50
C TRP A 562 -4.54 -10.44 27.98
N TYR A 563 -3.20 -10.39 28.04
CA TYR A 563 -2.36 -11.56 28.33
C TYR A 563 -2.60 -12.14 29.73
N LYS A 564 -2.48 -13.47 29.84
CA LYS A 564 -2.46 -14.21 31.10
C LYS A 564 -1.12 -14.90 31.32
N GLU A 565 -0.93 -16.10 30.74
CA GLU A 565 0.30 -16.90 30.88
C GLU A 565 0.62 -17.79 29.65
N CYS A 566 0.93 -17.26 28.46
CA CYS A 566 0.73 -15.88 28.03
C CYS A 566 -0.60 -15.76 27.25
N HIS A 567 -0.86 -16.63 26.28
CA HIS A 567 -2.06 -16.55 25.46
C HIS A 567 -2.47 -17.84 24.74
N TYR A 568 -3.75 -17.87 24.38
CA TYR A 568 -4.28 -18.71 23.30
C TYR A 568 -4.71 -17.89 22.07
N SER A 569 -4.77 -16.56 22.17
CA SER A 569 -4.98 -15.66 21.04
C SER A 569 -4.03 -14.47 21.11
N ASN A 570 -3.48 -14.09 19.95
CA ASN A 570 -2.62 -12.91 19.81
C ASN A 570 -2.91 -12.20 18.48
N LEU A 571 -4.12 -11.65 18.32
CA LEU A 571 -4.52 -11.03 17.04
C LEU A 571 -3.75 -9.75 16.71
N ASN A 572 -3.07 -9.19 17.70
CA ASN A 572 -2.21 -8.01 17.59
C ASN A 572 -0.73 -8.38 17.52
N GLY A 573 -0.41 -9.66 17.29
CA GLY A 573 0.95 -10.12 17.05
C GLY A 573 1.47 -9.74 15.66
N VAL A 574 2.64 -10.27 15.37
CA VAL A 574 3.38 -10.06 14.13
C VAL A 574 2.69 -10.80 12.97
N TYR A 575 2.54 -10.11 11.84
CA TYR A 575 1.96 -10.69 10.64
C TYR A 575 2.98 -11.62 9.97
N MET A 576 2.79 -12.94 10.07
CA MET A 576 3.68 -13.94 9.47
C MET A 576 2.96 -15.26 9.18
N ASP A 577 3.36 -15.97 8.12
CA ASP A 577 2.88 -17.33 7.81
C ASP A 577 3.80 -18.38 8.44
N LYS A 578 3.77 -18.48 9.77
CA LYS A 578 4.62 -19.40 10.54
C LYS A 578 3.91 -19.87 11.80
N VAL A 579 4.23 -21.07 12.27
CA VAL A 579 3.90 -21.51 13.63
C VAL A 579 4.83 -20.79 14.61
N ASP A 580 4.34 -19.72 15.23
CA ASP A 580 5.10 -18.92 16.17
C ASP A 580 4.12 -18.23 17.15
N PRO A 581 4.32 -18.29 18.48
CA PRO A 581 3.49 -17.57 19.46
C PRO A 581 3.43 -16.05 19.24
N LYS A 582 4.43 -15.49 18.54
CA LYS A 582 4.46 -14.08 18.15
C LYS A 582 3.49 -13.75 17.02
N ALA A 583 3.03 -14.74 16.26
CA ALA A 583 2.20 -14.52 15.10
C ALA A 583 0.76 -14.07 15.46
N ILE A 584 0.06 -13.48 14.49
CA ILE A 584 -1.40 -13.34 14.54
C ILE A 584 -2.01 -14.73 14.64
N CYS A 585 -2.43 -15.16 15.84
CA CYS A 585 -2.84 -16.56 16.04
C CYS A 585 -4.13 -16.70 16.85
N TRP A 586 -4.79 -17.84 16.63
CA TRP A 586 -5.98 -18.29 17.34
C TRP A 586 -5.86 -19.79 17.59
N TYR A 587 -5.39 -20.15 18.78
CA TYR A 587 -4.90 -21.50 19.09
C TYR A 587 -5.93 -22.60 18.81
N HIS A 588 -7.18 -22.46 19.28
CA HIS A 588 -8.19 -23.50 19.17
C HIS A 588 -8.67 -23.78 17.73
N TYR A 589 -8.34 -22.92 16.76
CA TYR A 589 -8.70 -23.16 15.36
C TYR A 589 -7.78 -24.23 14.73
N LYS A 590 -6.47 -24.16 14.99
CA LYS A 590 -5.48 -25.09 14.42
C LYS A 590 -4.83 -26.02 15.44
N SER A 591 -5.22 -25.90 16.71
CA SER A 591 -4.51 -26.47 17.87
C SER A 591 -3.02 -26.13 17.86
N SER A 592 -2.68 -24.94 17.38
CA SER A 592 -1.30 -24.48 17.20
C SER A 592 -1.25 -22.95 17.12
N TYR A 593 -0.04 -22.39 17.25
CA TYR A 593 0.22 -20.96 17.04
C TYR A 593 0.50 -20.63 15.57
N GLN A 594 -0.18 -21.30 14.63
CA GLN A 594 -0.07 -20.98 13.21
C GLN A 594 -0.57 -19.55 12.95
N GLY A 595 0.27 -18.75 12.29
CA GLY A 595 -0.08 -17.40 11.88
C GLY A 595 -1.24 -17.33 10.89
N LEU A 596 -2.05 -16.28 11.02
CA LEU A 596 -3.24 -16.01 10.25
C LEU A 596 -2.99 -14.83 9.28
N ALA A 597 -3.52 -14.96 8.07
CA ALA A 597 -3.42 -13.94 7.02
C ALA A 597 -4.44 -12.81 7.21
N TYR A 598 -5.45 -13.01 8.05
CA TYR A 598 -6.52 -12.05 8.25
C TYR A 598 -7.09 -12.16 9.65
N SER A 599 -7.28 -11.01 10.31
CA SER A 599 -8.13 -10.90 11.49
C SER A 599 -8.95 -9.63 11.44
N ARG A 600 -10.24 -9.71 11.76
CA ARG A 600 -11.09 -8.54 11.94
C ARG A 600 -11.91 -8.70 13.20
N MET A 601 -11.84 -7.73 14.10
CA MET A 601 -12.68 -7.68 15.29
C MET A 601 -13.75 -6.61 15.12
N LEU A 602 -15.00 -6.96 15.37
CA LEU A 602 -16.15 -6.07 15.23
C LEU A 602 -17.04 -6.15 16.46
N ILE A 603 -17.63 -5.02 16.85
CA ILE A 603 -18.62 -4.96 17.92
C ILE A 603 -19.96 -4.46 17.39
N ARG A 604 -21.05 -4.96 17.94
CA ARG A 604 -22.41 -4.48 17.63
C ARG A 604 -23.22 -4.33 18.89
N GLU A 605 -23.97 -3.25 18.98
CA GLU A 605 -24.87 -2.99 20.10
C GLU A 605 -25.97 -4.06 20.14
N THR A 606 -26.14 -4.73 21.28
CA THR A 606 -27.15 -5.80 21.48
C THR A 606 -28.49 -5.23 21.87
#